data_AF-A0A507DUW9-F1
#
_entry.id   AF-A0A507DUW9-F1
#
_cell.length_a   1.000
_cell.length_b   1.000
_cell.length_c   1.000
_cell.angle_alpha   90.00
_cell.angle_beta   90.00
_cell.angle_gamma   90.00
#
_symmetry.space_group_name_H-M   'P 1'
#
loop_
_entity.id
_entity.type
_entity.pdbx_description
1 polymer ?
#
loop_
_entity_poly.entity_id
_entity_poly.type
_entity_poly.pdbx_seq_one_letter_code
_entity_poly.pdbx_strand_id
1 'polypeptide(L)'
;MTSESKLPAGGKPAQEKADAEIVSPATASDLAGTQKKVKMVNDPTDPPGGRPATAKEVEDIMRKLAKGDLMQNLNNNDQKSRKNPKDMDKYKFWQTQPVTRVDEKVDSNGPIEVDKALEDIRQDPYPLPKEFQWSLIDIEDDKQTKELYELLSLNYVEDDDAMFRFDYSAAFLKWALKPPGWKKAWHIGVRVTSNQKLVAFISGVPAGLRIKSHSQKLVEINFLCVHKKLRAKRLAPVLIKEVTRRVNLEGIFQAAYTAGVYLPTPVATSRYYHRSLNPKKLIETGFSYVGRNMTMARTIRLYKLPETTSTPGLRPMQPEDVPQVTVLLNAYMKKFSMAPYFTEDEVRHWLLPVPTVVFSYVALNPKTQKVSDFFSFYSLPSSVIGHPVHQHINAAYLFYYAPKNGGEDAKHRQALLKDALILARKENFDVFNCLDLMQNQSFLDELKFGRGDGNLHYYLYNYRCQQLKPEEVGLVLL
;
A
#
# COMPACT_ATOMS: atom_id res chain seq x y z
N MET A 1 59.74 -4.48 -19.63
CA MET A 1 60.58 -5.64 -19.28
C MET A 1 59.70 -6.58 -18.46
N THR A 2 58.89 -7.43 -19.12
CA THR A 2 59.20 -8.84 -19.52
C THR A 2 59.30 -9.74 -18.27
N SER A 3 58.63 -10.88 -18.12
CA SER A 3 57.88 -11.79 -19.03
C SER A 3 57.27 -12.92 -18.16
N GLU A 4 56.00 -13.24 -18.31
CA GLU A 4 55.43 -14.47 -18.93
C GLU A 4 55.81 -15.86 -18.36
N SER A 5 54.78 -16.67 -18.05
CA SER A 5 54.58 -18.07 -18.49
C SER A 5 53.22 -18.58 -17.95
N LYS A 6 52.19 -18.78 -18.78
CA LYS A 6 51.83 -19.89 -19.70
C LYS A 6 50.98 -21.02 -19.06
N LEU A 7 49.80 -21.18 -19.67
CA LEU A 7 48.78 -22.25 -19.55
C LEU A 7 49.33 -23.65 -19.91
N PRO A 8 48.52 -24.72 -19.69
CA PRO A 8 47.71 -25.25 -20.80
C PRO A 8 46.27 -25.68 -20.44
N ALA A 9 45.51 -25.92 -21.51
CA ALA A 9 44.08 -26.21 -21.63
C ALA A 9 43.70 -27.69 -21.43
N GLY A 10 42.39 -27.95 -21.28
CA GLY A 10 41.78 -29.22 -21.72
C GLY A 10 40.47 -29.62 -21.02
N GLY A 11 39.39 -29.76 -21.80
CA GLY A 11 38.37 -30.83 -21.59
C GLY A 11 36.96 -30.42 -21.15
N LYS A 12 36.01 -30.35 -22.11
CA LYS A 12 34.55 -30.44 -21.91
C LYS A 12 34.12 -31.90 -21.68
N PRO A 13 32.93 -32.13 -21.09
CA PRO A 13 31.88 -32.89 -21.78
C PRO A 13 30.53 -32.15 -21.69
N ALA A 14 29.80 -31.87 -22.79
CA ALA A 14 28.94 -32.80 -23.53
C ALA A 14 27.86 -33.44 -22.65
N GLN A 15 26.65 -32.88 -22.67
CA GLN A 15 25.43 -33.59 -22.29
C GLN A 15 24.38 -33.40 -23.38
N GLU A 16 23.85 -34.54 -23.79
CA GLU A 16 23.03 -34.82 -24.96
C GLU A 16 21.68 -34.10 -24.95
N LYS A 17 21.29 -33.64 -26.13
CA LYS A 17 19.89 -33.48 -26.53
C LYS A 17 19.34 -34.87 -26.85
N ALA A 18 18.23 -35.24 -26.21
CA ALA A 18 17.35 -36.29 -26.68
C ALA A 18 16.05 -35.63 -27.14
N ASP A 19 15.92 -35.46 -28.46
CA ASP A 19 14.66 -35.28 -29.15
C ASP A 19 13.92 -36.63 -29.16
N ALA A 20 12.65 -36.64 -28.77
CA ALA A 20 11.73 -37.73 -29.03
C ALA A 20 10.50 -37.15 -29.70
N GLU A 21 10.26 -37.70 -30.88
CA GLU A 21 9.35 -37.31 -31.93
C GLU A 21 8.01 -38.08 -31.78
N ILE A 22 7.01 -37.68 -32.59
CA ILE A 22 5.78 -38.41 -33.00
C ILE A 22 4.70 -38.54 -31.87
N VAL A 23 3.39 -38.25 -32.04
CA VAL A 23 2.45 -38.53 -33.13
C VAL A 23 1.19 -37.65 -32.98
N SER A 24 0.71 -37.05 -34.08
CA SER A 24 -0.71 -36.69 -34.29
C SER A 24 -1.39 -37.81 -35.09
N PRO A 25 -2.66 -38.16 -34.80
CA PRO A 25 -3.73 -37.96 -35.80
C PRO A 25 -5.04 -37.56 -35.08
N ALA A 26 -6.14 -37.09 -35.67
CA ALA A 26 -6.67 -37.16 -37.01
C ALA A 26 -7.66 -35.99 -37.25
N THR A 27 -7.92 -35.77 -38.53
CA THR A 27 -8.89 -34.85 -39.16
C THR A 27 -10.34 -35.32 -39.13
N ALA A 28 -11.25 -34.35 -39.37
CA ALA A 28 -12.59 -34.46 -40.01
C ALA A 28 -13.71 -35.14 -39.18
N SER A 29 -15.00 -34.77 -39.24
CA SER A 29 -15.79 -33.79 -40.01
C SER A 29 -17.22 -33.72 -39.42
N ASP A 30 -17.92 -32.63 -39.77
CA ASP A 30 -19.38 -32.49 -39.93
C ASP A 30 -20.32 -32.66 -38.72
N LEU A 31 -21.10 -31.60 -38.42
CA LEU A 31 -22.49 -31.51 -38.89
C LEU A 31 -23.12 -30.15 -38.53
N ALA A 32 -23.78 -29.60 -39.55
CA ALA A 32 -24.53 -28.37 -39.54
C ALA A 32 -25.92 -28.49 -38.87
N GLY A 33 -26.51 -27.34 -38.55
CA GLY A 33 -27.93 -27.15 -38.21
C GLY A 33 -28.09 -26.50 -36.83
N THR A 34 -28.88 -25.46 -36.61
CA THR A 34 -29.93 -24.82 -37.40
C THR A 34 -30.22 -23.47 -36.73
N GLN A 35 -30.39 -22.41 -37.52
CA GLN A 35 -30.90 -21.12 -37.04
C GLN A 35 -32.35 -21.26 -36.55
N LYS A 36 -32.68 -20.66 -35.40
CA LYS A 36 -34.05 -20.18 -35.12
C LYS A 36 -34.01 -18.75 -34.60
N LYS A 37 -34.51 -17.83 -35.45
CA LYS A 37 -34.94 -16.47 -35.13
C LYS A 37 -36.02 -16.50 -34.03
N VAL A 38 -35.90 -15.65 -33.02
CA VAL A 38 -37.04 -15.26 -32.18
C VAL A 38 -37.26 -13.75 -32.37
N LYS A 39 -38.45 -13.41 -32.86
CA LYS A 39 -38.98 -12.06 -33.03
C LYS A 39 -39.18 -11.41 -31.64
N MET A 40 -38.71 -10.17 -31.48
CA MET A 40 -39.14 -9.30 -30.40
C MET A 40 -40.49 -8.68 -30.75
N VAL A 41 -41.46 -8.81 -29.83
CA VAL A 41 -42.67 -8.00 -29.78
C VAL A 41 -42.48 -7.04 -28.60
N ASN A 42 -42.59 -5.74 -28.88
CA ASN A 42 -42.65 -4.68 -27.88
C ASN A 42 -44.10 -4.54 -27.40
N ASP A 43 -44.33 -4.40 -26.09
CA ASP A 43 -45.42 -3.58 -25.56
C ASP A 43 -45.01 -3.00 -24.18
N PRO A 44 -45.26 -1.71 -23.85
CA PRO A 44 -44.71 -1.05 -22.68
C PRO A 44 -45.80 -0.62 -21.67
N THR A 45 -45.89 -1.27 -20.51
CA THR A 45 -46.54 -0.69 -19.31
C THR A 45 -46.06 -1.40 -18.04
N ASP A 46 -45.17 -0.77 -17.25
CA ASP A 46 -45.21 -0.82 -15.77
C ASP A 46 -44.13 0.11 -15.13
N PRO A 47 -44.40 0.72 -13.95
CA PRO A 47 -43.60 1.81 -13.36
C PRO A 47 -42.37 1.33 -12.55
N PRO A 48 -41.39 2.20 -12.24
CA PRO A 48 -40.10 1.79 -11.69
C PRO A 48 -40.16 1.61 -10.16
N GLY A 49 -40.27 0.37 -9.72
CA GLY A 49 -40.09 -0.04 -8.32
C GLY A 49 -39.18 -1.25 -8.24
N GLY A 50 -37.87 -1.06 -8.39
CA GLY A 50 -36.89 -2.16 -8.38
C GLY A 50 -36.68 -2.73 -6.97
N ARG A 51 -37.08 -3.98 -6.75
CA ARG A 51 -36.74 -4.76 -5.55
C ARG A 51 -35.23 -5.06 -5.55
N PRO A 52 -34.55 -5.06 -4.39
CA PRO A 52 -33.13 -5.42 -4.32
C PRO A 52 -32.90 -6.84 -4.85
N ALA A 53 -31.96 -6.97 -5.78
CA ALA A 53 -31.58 -8.25 -6.38
C ALA A 53 -30.99 -9.21 -5.33
N THR A 54 -31.36 -10.48 -5.44
CA THR A 54 -30.90 -11.55 -4.55
C THR A 54 -29.43 -11.90 -4.83
N ALA A 55 -28.72 -12.43 -3.83
CA ALA A 55 -27.32 -12.85 -3.97
C ALA A 55 -27.06 -13.79 -5.15
N LYS A 56 -28.08 -14.57 -5.53
CA LYS A 56 -28.05 -15.53 -6.66
C LYS A 56 -28.05 -14.84 -8.02
N GLU A 57 -28.80 -13.76 -8.18
CA GLU A 57 -28.84 -12.97 -9.42
C GLU A 57 -27.53 -12.22 -9.65
N VAL A 58 -26.89 -11.76 -8.57
CA VAL A 58 -25.54 -11.18 -8.60
C VAL A 58 -24.51 -12.24 -8.99
N GLU A 59 -24.65 -13.46 -8.49
CA GLU A 59 -23.79 -14.59 -8.87
C GLU A 59 -23.98 -14.96 -10.35
N ASP A 60 -25.20 -14.91 -10.88
CA ASP A 60 -25.49 -15.22 -12.27
C ASP A 60 -24.99 -14.16 -13.25
N ILE A 61 -25.09 -12.87 -12.91
CA ILE A 61 -24.46 -11.78 -13.70
C ILE A 61 -22.94 -11.97 -13.73
N MET A 62 -22.34 -12.25 -12.57
CA MET A 62 -20.90 -12.51 -12.45
C MET A 62 -20.47 -13.78 -13.22
N ARG A 63 -21.28 -14.84 -13.21
CA ARG A 63 -21.04 -16.08 -13.98
C ARG A 63 -21.19 -15.86 -15.48
N LYS A 64 -22.16 -15.06 -15.93
CA LYS A 64 -22.34 -14.75 -17.36
C LYS A 64 -21.16 -13.95 -17.92
N LEU A 65 -20.58 -13.03 -17.13
CA LEU A 65 -19.36 -12.30 -17.50
C LEU A 65 -18.11 -13.20 -17.47
N ALA A 66 -18.08 -14.25 -16.66
CA ALA A 66 -17.00 -15.24 -16.64
C ALA A 66 -17.06 -16.23 -17.81
N LYS A 67 -18.26 -16.53 -18.32
CA LYS A 67 -18.46 -17.47 -19.45
C LYS A 67 -18.13 -16.90 -20.82
N GLY A 68 -17.91 -15.59 -20.96
CA GLY A 68 -17.54 -14.94 -22.22
C GLY A 68 -16.06 -15.06 -22.61
N ASP A 69 -15.23 -15.78 -21.84
CA ASP A 69 -13.77 -15.75 -22.01
C ASP A 69 -13.09 -17.07 -21.58
N LEU A 70 -13.78 -18.20 -21.77
CA LEU A 70 -13.28 -19.52 -21.39
C LEU A 70 -12.70 -20.26 -22.59
N MET A 71 -11.54 -19.81 -23.08
CA MET A 71 -10.51 -20.63 -23.74
C MET A 71 -9.25 -19.79 -23.99
N GLN A 72 -8.42 -19.64 -22.96
CA GLN A 72 -6.95 -19.70 -23.05
C GLN A 72 -6.37 -19.85 -21.65
N ASN A 73 -5.82 -21.05 -21.42
CA ASN A 73 -5.32 -21.65 -20.18
C ASN A 73 -4.34 -20.77 -19.38
N LEU A 74 -4.36 -20.76 -18.04
CA LEU A 74 -3.93 -21.83 -17.11
C LEU A 74 -2.49 -22.30 -17.37
N ASN A 75 -1.53 -21.54 -16.82
CA ASN A 75 -0.23 -21.94 -16.25
C ASN A 75 0.76 -20.77 -16.38
N ASN A 76 0.98 -20.02 -15.29
CA ASN A 76 2.18 -19.19 -15.10
C ASN A 76 2.37 -18.75 -13.64
N ASN A 77 1.97 -19.58 -12.68
CA ASN A 77 2.45 -19.46 -11.30
C ASN A 77 3.55 -20.49 -11.11
N ASP A 78 4.80 -20.08 -11.38
CA ASP A 78 5.99 -20.68 -10.79
C ASP A 78 7.22 -19.76 -11.01
N GLN A 79 7.88 -19.40 -9.91
CA GLN A 79 9.30 -18.99 -9.82
C GLN A 79 9.83 -17.78 -10.64
N LYS A 80 9.17 -16.61 -10.58
CA LYS A 80 9.78 -15.34 -11.08
C LYS A 80 9.76 -14.19 -10.05
N SER A 81 10.35 -14.41 -8.88
CA SER A 81 10.62 -13.33 -7.90
C SER A 81 12.10 -12.88 -7.84
N ARG A 82 12.93 -13.17 -8.86
CA ARG A 82 14.37 -12.81 -8.85
C ARG A 82 14.92 -12.09 -10.08
N LYS A 83 14.10 -11.65 -11.03
CA LYS A 83 14.56 -10.83 -12.16
C LYS A 83 13.59 -9.69 -12.42
N ASN A 84 14.03 -8.45 -12.20
CA ASN A 84 13.36 -7.25 -12.70
C ASN A 84 13.15 -7.43 -14.21
N PRO A 85 11.91 -7.47 -14.72
CA PRO A 85 11.69 -7.53 -16.16
C PRO A 85 12.23 -6.23 -16.75
N LYS A 86 13.34 -6.30 -17.49
CA LYS A 86 13.95 -5.16 -18.21
C LYS A 86 13.08 -4.64 -19.37
N ASP A 87 11.84 -5.09 -19.47
CA ASP A 87 11.03 -4.96 -20.65
C ASP A 87 9.73 -4.24 -20.31
N MET A 88 9.68 -2.96 -20.68
CA MET A 88 8.48 -2.13 -20.52
C MET A 88 7.31 -2.70 -21.29
N ASP A 89 7.51 -3.49 -22.36
CA ASP A 89 6.47 -3.98 -23.28
C ASP A 89 5.39 -4.82 -22.58
N LYS A 90 5.72 -5.36 -21.40
CA LYS A 90 4.78 -6.13 -20.56
C LYS A 90 3.77 -5.25 -19.81
N TYR A 91 4.07 -3.96 -19.63
CA TYR A 91 3.25 -3.00 -18.88
C TYR A 91 2.42 -2.08 -19.78
N LYS A 92 1.52 -2.66 -20.59
CA LYS A 92 0.73 -1.95 -21.61
C LYS A 92 0.03 -0.67 -21.13
N PHE A 93 -0.43 -0.63 -19.88
CA PHE A 93 -1.03 0.58 -19.30
C PHE A 93 0.05 1.61 -18.95
N TRP A 94 1.03 1.23 -18.11
CA TRP A 94 2.05 2.15 -17.58
C TRP A 94 2.96 2.75 -18.64
N GLN A 95 3.17 2.07 -19.77
CA GLN A 95 3.90 2.65 -20.92
C GLN A 95 3.26 3.94 -21.46
N THR A 96 1.95 4.12 -21.26
CA THR A 96 1.20 5.29 -21.74
C THR A 96 1.03 6.37 -20.69
N GLN A 97 1.56 6.17 -19.49
CA GLN A 97 1.41 7.09 -18.37
C GLN A 97 2.69 7.93 -18.21
N PRO A 98 2.58 9.16 -17.67
CA PRO A 98 3.74 10.00 -17.38
C PRO A 98 4.46 9.48 -16.14
N VAL A 99 5.21 8.38 -16.29
CA VAL A 99 6.05 7.79 -15.25
C VAL A 99 7.45 7.55 -15.80
N THR A 100 8.45 7.57 -14.93
CA THR A 100 9.84 7.26 -15.33
C THR A 100 9.91 5.86 -15.95
N ARG A 101 10.49 5.74 -17.15
CA ARG A 101 10.63 4.45 -17.85
C ARG A 101 11.74 3.61 -17.22
N VAL A 102 11.78 2.30 -17.50
CA VAL A 102 12.78 1.38 -16.92
C VAL A 102 14.19 1.66 -17.43
N ASP A 103 14.29 2.10 -18.68
CA ASP A 103 15.51 2.40 -19.43
C ASP A 103 15.92 3.89 -19.35
N GLU A 104 15.10 4.72 -18.70
CA GLU A 104 15.32 6.15 -18.60
C GLU A 104 16.35 6.47 -17.51
N LYS A 105 17.44 7.15 -17.90
CA LYS A 105 18.38 7.74 -16.97
C LYS A 105 17.86 9.12 -16.55
N VAL A 106 17.56 9.27 -15.25
CA VAL A 106 17.05 10.53 -14.69
C VAL A 106 18.21 11.43 -14.28
N ASP A 107 18.57 12.41 -15.12
CA ASP A 107 19.64 13.38 -14.81
C ASP A 107 19.13 14.58 -13.98
N SER A 108 17.84 14.93 -14.07
CA SER A 108 17.21 16.02 -13.33
C SER A 108 15.84 15.63 -12.76
N ASN A 109 15.43 16.29 -11.66
CA ASN A 109 14.13 16.06 -11.02
C ASN A 109 13.12 17.10 -11.50
N GLY A 110 11.86 16.71 -11.69
CA GLY A 110 10.79 17.62 -12.10
C GLY A 110 9.65 16.93 -12.85
N PRO A 111 8.61 17.66 -13.25
CA PRO A 111 7.47 17.11 -13.97
C PRO A 111 7.85 16.39 -15.28
N ILE A 112 7.07 15.36 -15.66
CA ILE A 112 7.29 14.64 -16.92
C ILE A 112 6.54 15.32 -18.07
N GLU A 113 5.26 15.58 -17.85
CA GLU A 113 4.38 16.39 -18.70
C GLU A 113 4.20 17.77 -18.06
N VAL A 114 3.99 18.77 -18.91
CA VAL A 114 3.60 20.12 -18.47
C VAL A 114 2.15 20.08 -17.98
N ASP A 115 1.87 20.88 -16.95
CA ASP A 115 0.53 21.08 -16.43
C ASP A 115 -0.41 21.55 -17.54
N LYS A 116 -1.58 20.93 -17.63
CA LYS A 116 -2.58 21.19 -18.68
C LYS A 116 -3.52 22.29 -18.25
N ALA A 117 -3.95 23.13 -19.18
CA ALA A 117 -4.99 24.10 -18.89
C ALA A 117 -6.34 23.39 -18.62
N LEU A 118 -7.26 24.04 -17.91
CA LEU A 118 -8.51 23.40 -17.47
C LEU A 118 -9.36 22.92 -18.66
N GLU A 119 -9.35 23.69 -19.73
CA GLU A 119 -10.00 23.44 -21.01
C GLU A 119 -9.44 22.22 -21.75
N ASP A 120 -8.17 21.87 -21.54
CA ASP A 120 -7.51 20.71 -22.15
C ASP A 120 -7.78 19.41 -21.36
N ILE A 121 -8.39 19.53 -20.18
CA ILE A 121 -8.74 18.39 -19.33
C ILE A 121 -10.16 17.94 -19.68
N ARG A 122 -10.32 16.62 -19.81
CA ARG A 122 -11.62 15.98 -20.03
C ARG A 122 -12.60 16.34 -18.91
N GLN A 123 -13.70 17.01 -19.25
CA GLN A 123 -14.73 17.44 -18.30
C GLN A 123 -15.64 16.30 -17.84
N ASP A 124 -16.00 15.40 -18.77
CA ASP A 124 -16.84 14.24 -18.47
C ASP A 124 -16.05 13.07 -17.86
N PRO A 125 -16.66 12.26 -16.98
CA PRO A 125 -16.05 11.03 -16.49
C PRO A 125 -15.61 10.10 -17.63
N TYR A 126 -14.61 9.27 -17.36
CA TYR A 126 -14.26 8.19 -18.28
C TYR A 126 -15.42 7.19 -18.42
N PRO A 127 -15.68 6.66 -19.62
CA PRO A 127 -16.80 5.75 -19.82
C PRO A 127 -16.58 4.43 -19.08
N LEU A 128 -17.64 3.92 -18.47
CA LEU A 128 -17.72 2.57 -17.91
C LEU A 128 -18.66 1.71 -18.77
N PRO A 129 -18.52 0.37 -18.73
CA PRO A 129 -19.56 -0.51 -19.24
C PRO A 129 -20.90 -0.20 -18.57
N LYS A 130 -22.01 -0.35 -19.31
CA LYS A 130 -23.37 0.03 -18.86
C LYS A 130 -23.83 -0.65 -17.56
N GLU A 131 -23.23 -1.78 -17.22
CA GLU A 131 -23.48 -2.53 -15.99
C GLU A 131 -22.87 -1.87 -14.75
N PHE A 132 -22.03 -0.86 -14.94
CA PHE A 132 -21.35 -0.14 -13.88
C PHE A 132 -21.62 1.37 -13.95
N GLN A 133 -21.52 2.01 -12.79
CA GLN A 133 -21.61 3.46 -12.66
C GLN A 133 -20.54 3.97 -11.68
N TRP A 134 -20.08 5.19 -11.92
CA TRP A 134 -19.25 5.90 -10.96
C TRP A 134 -20.05 6.26 -9.71
N SER A 135 -19.40 6.20 -8.56
CA SER A 135 -19.93 6.65 -7.28
C SER A 135 -18.84 7.42 -6.56
N LEU A 136 -19.16 8.58 -6.00
CA LEU A 136 -18.27 9.19 -5.01
C LEU A 136 -18.63 8.65 -3.64
N ILE A 137 -17.66 8.07 -2.95
CA ILE A 137 -17.88 7.49 -1.63
C ILE A 137 -17.82 8.60 -0.60
N ASP A 138 -18.92 8.76 0.13
CA ASP A 138 -18.98 9.65 1.27
C ASP A 138 -18.50 8.95 2.53
N ILE A 139 -17.33 9.33 3.03
CA ILE A 139 -16.77 8.74 4.26
C ILE A 139 -17.38 9.35 5.53
N GLU A 140 -18.23 10.37 5.41
CA GLU A 140 -19.05 10.88 6.52
C GLU A 140 -20.33 10.06 6.72
N ASP A 141 -20.78 9.36 5.66
CA ASP A 141 -21.90 8.43 5.72
C ASP A 141 -21.42 7.07 6.26
N ASP A 142 -21.92 6.69 7.43
CA ASP A 142 -21.54 5.43 8.10
C ASP A 142 -21.90 4.20 7.27
N LYS A 143 -22.97 4.25 6.47
CA LYS A 143 -23.35 3.14 5.59
C LYS A 143 -22.33 2.98 4.46
N GLN A 144 -21.94 4.07 3.81
CA GLN A 144 -20.94 4.04 2.73
C GLN A 144 -19.54 3.70 3.26
N THR A 145 -19.19 4.17 4.45
CA THR A 145 -17.96 3.79 5.15
C THR A 145 -17.93 2.30 5.42
N LYS A 146 -19.05 1.72 5.87
CA LYS A 146 -19.18 0.27 6.07
C LYS A 146 -19.06 -0.51 4.75
N GLU A 147 -19.67 -0.04 3.67
CA GLU A 147 -19.53 -0.66 2.35
C GLU A 147 -18.07 -0.65 1.85
N LEU A 148 -17.35 0.45 2.09
CA LEU A 148 -15.92 0.56 1.77
C LEU A 148 -15.09 -0.41 2.62
N TYR A 149 -15.36 -0.45 3.93
CA TYR A 149 -14.75 -1.41 4.85
C TYR A 149 -14.93 -2.85 4.35
N GLU A 150 -16.16 -3.25 4.03
CA GLU A 150 -16.46 -4.59 3.52
C GLU A 150 -15.74 -4.90 2.19
N LEU A 151 -15.65 -3.92 1.28
CA LEU A 151 -14.89 -4.08 0.04
C LEU A 151 -13.41 -4.36 0.35
N LEU A 152 -12.79 -3.53 1.20
CA LEU A 152 -11.36 -3.62 1.50
C LEU A 152 -11.01 -4.90 2.26
N SER A 153 -11.73 -5.20 3.35
CA SER A 153 -11.48 -6.38 4.19
C SER A 153 -11.64 -7.71 3.45
N LEU A 154 -12.44 -7.74 2.37
CA LEU A 154 -12.66 -8.95 1.58
C LEU A 154 -11.81 -9.02 0.29
N ASN A 155 -11.30 -7.89 -0.23
CA ASN A 155 -10.75 -7.82 -1.59
C ASN A 155 -9.45 -7.01 -1.74
N TYR A 156 -8.90 -6.41 -0.69
CA TYR A 156 -7.68 -5.63 -0.79
C TYR A 156 -6.43 -6.52 -0.71
N VAL A 157 -5.47 -6.14 0.15
CA VAL A 157 -4.19 -6.83 0.33
C VAL A 157 -4.36 -8.08 1.17
N GLU A 158 -3.83 -9.18 0.65
CA GLU A 158 -3.65 -10.46 1.34
C GLU A 158 -2.15 -10.75 1.35
N ASP A 159 -1.67 -11.43 2.38
CA ASP A 159 -0.35 -12.05 2.33
C ASP A 159 -0.30 -13.16 1.26
N ASP A 160 0.90 -13.57 0.86
CA ASP A 160 1.12 -14.53 -0.22
C ASP A 160 0.44 -15.89 0.06
N ASP A 161 0.26 -16.24 1.34
CA ASP A 161 -0.40 -17.46 1.81
C ASP A 161 -1.90 -17.28 2.12
N ALA A 162 -2.44 -16.07 1.93
CA ALA A 162 -3.82 -15.68 2.23
C ALA A 162 -4.30 -16.05 3.65
N MET A 163 -3.41 -16.00 4.64
CA MET A 163 -3.69 -16.24 6.06
C MET A 163 -4.19 -14.97 6.77
N PHE A 164 -3.77 -13.79 6.29
CA PHE A 164 -3.99 -12.50 6.91
C PHE A 164 -4.58 -11.48 5.93
N ARG A 165 -5.55 -10.69 6.41
CA ARG A 165 -6.13 -9.56 5.67
C ARG A 165 -6.13 -8.31 6.52
N PHE A 166 -5.74 -7.18 5.94
CA PHE A 166 -5.86 -5.90 6.64
C PHE A 166 -7.32 -5.60 6.99
N ASP A 167 -7.51 -5.16 8.22
CA ASP A 167 -8.80 -4.88 8.83
C ASP A 167 -8.87 -3.39 9.17
N TYR A 168 -9.00 -2.56 8.14
CA TYR A 168 -9.05 -1.10 8.28
C TYR A 168 -10.34 -0.67 8.98
N SER A 169 -10.28 -0.27 10.24
CA SER A 169 -11.48 0.17 10.96
C SER A 169 -12.13 1.40 10.30
N ALA A 170 -13.44 1.59 10.51
CA ALA A 170 -14.14 2.79 10.04
C ALA A 170 -13.49 4.08 10.56
N ALA A 171 -13.00 4.07 11.81
CA ALA A 171 -12.28 5.20 12.39
C ALA A 171 -10.95 5.46 11.66
N PHE A 172 -10.22 4.40 11.30
CA PHE A 172 -8.99 4.51 10.51
C PHE A 172 -9.27 5.09 9.12
N LEU A 173 -10.29 4.59 8.41
CA LEU A 173 -10.65 5.09 7.09
C LEU A 173 -11.04 6.57 7.13
N LYS A 174 -11.83 7.00 8.14
CA LYS A 174 -12.17 8.42 8.34
C LYS A 174 -10.92 9.27 8.60
N TRP A 175 -9.99 8.79 9.42
CA TRP A 175 -8.73 9.47 9.69
C TRP A 175 -7.83 9.56 8.45
N ALA A 176 -7.66 8.45 7.72
CA ALA A 176 -6.80 8.36 6.55
C ALA A 176 -7.32 9.16 5.34
N LEU A 177 -8.65 9.24 5.17
CA LEU A 177 -9.26 9.83 3.98
C LEU A 177 -9.67 11.31 4.15
N LYS A 178 -9.66 11.85 5.38
CA LYS A 178 -10.08 13.23 5.66
C LYS A 178 -8.99 14.17 6.21
N PRO A 179 -7.75 14.17 5.70
CA PRO A 179 -6.79 15.20 6.13
C PRO A 179 -7.21 16.61 5.70
N PRO A 180 -6.63 17.67 6.28
CA PRO A 180 -6.92 19.04 5.87
C PRO A 180 -6.84 19.24 4.35
N GLY A 181 -7.91 19.81 3.77
CA GLY A 181 -8.02 20.02 2.33
C GLY A 181 -8.49 18.81 1.51
N TRP A 182 -8.88 17.70 2.14
CA TRP A 182 -9.44 16.54 1.44
C TRP A 182 -10.63 16.93 0.56
N LYS A 183 -10.83 16.19 -0.53
CA LYS A 183 -11.94 16.40 -1.46
C LYS A 183 -12.69 15.10 -1.69
N LYS A 184 -14.01 15.13 -1.47
CA LYS A 184 -14.92 14.02 -1.78
C LYS A 184 -14.80 13.56 -3.25
N ALA A 185 -14.47 14.47 -4.16
CA ALA A 185 -14.23 14.17 -5.56
C ALA A 185 -13.09 13.16 -5.79
N TRP A 186 -12.17 13.00 -4.84
CA TRP A 186 -11.03 12.08 -4.94
C TRP A 186 -11.28 10.73 -4.29
N HIS A 187 -12.49 10.44 -3.80
CA HIS A 187 -12.87 9.14 -3.23
C HIS A 187 -13.80 8.42 -4.21
N ILE A 188 -13.21 7.71 -5.15
CA ILE A 188 -13.91 7.21 -6.33
C ILE A 188 -14.21 5.72 -6.16
N GLY A 189 -15.48 5.38 -6.18
CA GLY A 189 -16.00 4.03 -6.23
C GLY A 189 -16.61 3.68 -7.58
N VAL A 190 -16.70 2.38 -7.85
CA VAL A 190 -17.49 1.82 -8.95
C VAL A 190 -18.56 0.93 -8.37
N ARG A 191 -19.81 1.17 -8.74
CA ARG A 191 -20.97 0.36 -8.33
C ARG A 191 -21.56 -0.40 -9.51
N VAL A 192 -22.14 -1.55 -9.23
CA VAL A 192 -22.97 -2.27 -10.20
C VAL A 192 -24.33 -1.57 -10.30
N THR A 193 -24.74 -1.18 -11.50
CA THR A 193 -25.95 -0.37 -11.73
C THR A 193 -27.22 -1.04 -11.22
N SER A 194 -27.35 -2.36 -11.40
CA SER A 194 -28.59 -3.09 -11.06
C SER A 194 -28.87 -3.25 -9.56
N ASN A 195 -27.84 -3.26 -8.72
CA ASN A 195 -27.98 -3.53 -7.28
C ASN A 195 -27.21 -2.55 -6.37
N GLN A 196 -26.55 -1.55 -6.97
CA GLN A 196 -25.75 -0.53 -6.28
C GLN A 196 -24.58 -1.06 -5.44
N LYS A 197 -24.18 -2.33 -5.61
CA LYS A 197 -23.07 -2.93 -4.86
C LYS A 197 -21.73 -2.27 -5.25
N LEU A 198 -20.97 -1.83 -4.25
CA LEU A 198 -19.61 -1.32 -4.43
C LEU A 198 -18.65 -2.46 -4.81
N VAL A 199 -17.94 -2.30 -5.92
CA VAL A 199 -17.06 -3.35 -6.48
C VAL A 199 -15.64 -2.89 -6.77
N ALA A 200 -15.37 -1.59 -6.71
CA ALA A 200 -14.01 -1.08 -6.75
C ALA A 200 -13.92 0.30 -6.07
N PHE A 201 -12.73 0.66 -5.61
CA PHE A 201 -12.44 1.93 -4.96
C PHE A 201 -11.00 2.38 -5.26
N ILE A 202 -10.78 3.70 -5.28
CA ILE A 202 -9.48 4.35 -5.24
C ILE A 202 -9.65 5.70 -4.52
N SER A 203 -8.68 6.09 -3.71
CA SER A 203 -8.68 7.38 -3.03
C SER A 203 -7.46 8.22 -3.35
N GLY A 204 -7.65 9.53 -3.39
CA GLY A 204 -6.59 10.52 -3.25
C GLY A 204 -6.82 11.43 -2.05
N VAL A 205 -5.73 11.84 -1.40
CA VAL A 205 -5.71 12.89 -0.36
C VAL A 205 -4.63 13.93 -0.65
N PRO A 206 -4.80 15.21 -0.30
CA PRO A 206 -3.79 16.23 -0.56
C PRO A 206 -2.54 15.98 0.28
N ALA A 207 -1.37 16.28 -0.28
CA ALA A 207 -0.12 16.30 0.47
C ALA A 207 0.87 17.32 -0.10
N GLY A 208 1.71 17.84 0.78
CA GLY A 208 2.91 18.62 0.42
C GLY A 208 4.15 17.76 0.57
N LEU A 209 4.86 17.49 -0.54
CA LEU A 209 6.06 16.67 -0.53
C LEU A 209 7.28 17.48 -0.98
N ARG A 210 8.31 17.52 -0.15
CA ARG A 210 9.62 18.01 -0.58
C ARG A 210 10.37 16.87 -1.26
N ILE A 211 10.76 17.08 -2.51
CA ILE A 211 11.55 16.15 -3.32
C ILE A 211 12.87 16.85 -3.67
N LYS A 212 13.93 16.43 -2.98
CA LYS A 212 15.25 17.06 -2.92
C LYS A 212 15.14 18.55 -2.53
N SER A 213 15.40 19.44 -3.48
CA SER A 213 15.34 20.89 -3.34
C SER A 213 13.98 21.49 -3.73
N HIS A 214 13.05 20.70 -4.28
CA HIS A 214 11.75 21.19 -4.75
C HIS A 214 10.64 20.87 -3.75
N SER A 215 9.72 21.81 -3.56
CA SER A 215 8.48 21.57 -2.84
C SER A 215 7.35 21.35 -3.84
N GLN A 216 6.69 20.21 -3.75
CA GLN A 216 5.65 19.79 -4.69
C GLN A 216 4.32 19.63 -3.95
N LYS A 217 3.29 20.34 -4.41
CA LYS A 217 1.90 20.00 -4.05
C LYS A 217 1.46 18.84 -4.92
N LEU A 218 0.98 17.77 -4.29
CA LEU A 218 0.57 16.55 -4.99
C LEU A 218 -0.59 15.88 -4.25
N VAL A 219 -1.07 14.77 -4.80
CA VAL A 219 -2.04 13.89 -4.14
C VAL A 219 -1.38 12.57 -3.75
N GLU A 220 -1.60 12.10 -2.53
CA GLU A 220 -1.26 10.74 -2.13
C GLU A 220 -2.39 9.79 -2.53
N ILE A 221 -2.07 8.81 -3.37
CA ILE A 221 -3.03 7.80 -3.84
C ILE A 221 -2.89 6.54 -2.99
N ASN A 222 -4.03 6.05 -2.50
CA ASN A 222 -4.09 4.82 -1.70
C ASN A 222 -5.41 4.07 -1.94
N PHE A 223 -5.55 2.90 -1.30
CA PHE A 223 -6.76 2.08 -1.26
C PHE A 223 -7.31 1.66 -2.62
N LEU A 224 -6.45 1.50 -3.63
CA LEU A 224 -6.85 0.96 -4.94
C LEU A 224 -7.28 -0.50 -4.79
N CYS A 225 -8.59 -0.73 -4.73
CA CYS A 225 -9.18 -2.05 -4.54
C CYS A 225 -10.12 -2.38 -5.70
N VAL A 226 -10.00 -3.58 -6.25
CA VAL A 226 -10.96 -4.16 -7.19
C VAL A 226 -11.42 -5.49 -6.65
N HIS A 227 -12.74 -5.67 -6.58
CA HIS A 227 -13.37 -6.91 -6.13
C HIS A 227 -12.78 -8.11 -6.87
N LYS A 228 -12.46 -9.20 -6.16
CA LYS A 228 -11.68 -10.34 -6.69
C LYS A 228 -12.21 -10.89 -8.02
N LYS A 229 -13.54 -11.04 -8.12
CA LYS A 229 -14.23 -11.53 -9.34
C LYS A 229 -14.08 -10.64 -10.58
N LEU A 230 -13.67 -9.38 -10.42
CA LEU A 230 -13.48 -8.40 -11.50
C LEU A 230 -11.99 -8.12 -11.78
N ARG A 231 -11.07 -8.79 -11.06
CA ARG A 231 -9.63 -8.71 -11.34
C ARG A 231 -9.36 -9.25 -12.77
N ALA A 232 -8.27 -8.79 -13.38
CA ALA A 232 -7.91 -9.04 -14.78
C ALA A 232 -8.87 -8.49 -15.86
N LYS A 233 -9.97 -7.82 -15.51
CA LYS A 233 -10.89 -7.15 -16.47
C LYS A 233 -10.55 -5.68 -16.73
N ARG A 234 -9.30 -5.28 -16.49
CA ARG A 234 -8.74 -3.93 -16.76
C ARG A 234 -9.50 -2.76 -16.08
N LEU A 235 -10.19 -3.01 -14.97
CA LEU A 235 -10.90 -1.95 -14.23
C LEU A 235 -9.95 -0.98 -13.50
N ALA A 236 -8.82 -1.48 -12.98
CA ALA A 236 -7.83 -0.64 -12.29
C ALA A 236 -7.26 0.50 -13.18
N PRO A 237 -6.83 0.26 -14.43
CA PRO A 237 -6.49 1.35 -15.36
C PRO A 237 -7.56 2.43 -15.53
N VAL A 238 -8.85 2.06 -15.54
CA VAL A 238 -9.95 3.01 -15.71
C VAL A 238 -10.14 3.85 -14.44
N LEU A 239 -10.03 3.23 -13.26
CA LEU A 239 -10.00 3.94 -11.97
C LEU A 239 -8.85 4.95 -11.88
N ILE A 240 -7.64 4.53 -12.27
CA ILE A 240 -6.46 5.40 -12.26
C ILE A 240 -6.69 6.60 -13.18
N LYS A 241 -7.19 6.39 -14.40
CA LYS A 241 -7.50 7.49 -15.33
C LYS A 241 -8.56 8.45 -14.77
N GLU A 242 -9.59 7.94 -14.11
CA GLU A 242 -10.64 8.79 -13.52
C GLU A 242 -10.13 9.58 -12.32
N VAL A 243 -9.32 8.99 -11.42
CA VAL A 243 -8.72 9.76 -10.32
C VAL A 243 -7.75 10.82 -10.83
N THR A 244 -6.91 10.49 -11.82
CA THR A 244 -6.03 11.47 -12.47
C THR A 244 -6.84 12.62 -13.07
N ARG A 245 -7.94 12.34 -13.77
CA ARG A 245 -8.81 13.38 -14.35
C ARG A 245 -9.35 14.32 -13.28
N ARG A 246 -9.88 13.78 -12.17
CA ARG A 246 -10.46 14.57 -11.09
C ARG A 246 -9.43 15.36 -10.29
N VAL A 247 -8.21 14.83 -10.16
CA VAL A 247 -7.10 15.54 -9.53
C VAL A 247 -6.60 16.67 -10.44
N ASN A 248 -6.47 16.42 -11.75
CA ASN A 248 -6.08 17.44 -12.73
C ASN A 248 -7.10 18.59 -12.82
N LEU A 249 -8.41 18.30 -12.73
CA LEU A 249 -9.46 19.34 -12.70
C LEU A 249 -9.31 20.33 -11.52
N GLU A 250 -8.60 19.94 -10.46
CA GLU A 250 -8.28 20.77 -9.30
C GLU A 250 -6.91 21.47 -9.43
N GLY A 251 -6.27 21.37 -10.60
CA GLY A 251 -4.98 21.99 -10.89
C GLY A 251 -3.78 21.28 -10.27
N ILE A 252 -3.90 20.01 -9.89
CA ILE A 252 -2.80 19.19 -9.37
C ILE A 252 -2.48 18.10 -10.38
N PHE A 253 -1.19 17.92 -10.71
CA PHE A 253 -0.79 17.03 -11.81
C PHE A 253 0.17 15.93 -11.40
N GLN A 254 0.59 15.90 -10.13
CA GLN A 254 1.52 14.92 -9.58
C GLN A 254 0.85 14.14 -8.44
N ALA A 255 1.32 12.90 -8.25
CA ALA A 255 0.88 12.07 -7.15
C ALA A 255 2.02 11.23 -6.56
N ALA A 256 1.90 10.86 -5.29
CA ALA A 256 2.76 9.87 -4.65
C ALA A 256 1.93 8.62 -4.33
N TYR A 257 2.50 7.43 -4.52
CA TYR A 257 1.82 6.17 -4.21
C TYR A 257 2.83 5.07 -3.90
N THR A 258 2.38 4.02 -3.24
CA THR A 258 3.17 2.82 -3.00
C THR A 258 2.48 1.56 -3.47
N ALA A 259 3.27 0.52 -3.71
CA ALA A 259 2.76 -0.81 -4.00
C ALA A 259 3.73 -1.88 -3.47
N GLY A 260 3.18 -3.01 -3.02
CA GLY A 260 3.98 -4.20 -2.69
C GLY A 260 4.47 -4.96 -3.93
N VAL A 261 3.78 -4.78 -5.06
CA VAL A 261 4.19 -5.31 -6.37
C VAL A 261 5.06 -4.30 -7.10
N TYR A 262 6.06 -4.80 -7.83
CA TYR A 262 6.89 -3.96 -8.67
C TYR A 262 6.10 -3.44 -9.88
N LEU A 263 6.05 -2.12 -10.01
CA LEU A 263 5.67 -1.37 -11.20
C LEU A 263 6.88 -0.59 -11.75
N PRO A 264 6.97 -0.34 -13.06
CA PRO A 264 8.04 0.48 -13.62
C PRO A 264 7.74 2.00 -13.45
N THR A 265 8.61 2.83 -12.88
CA THR A 265 9.87 2.52 -12.14
C THR A 265 9.82 3.19 -10.76
N PRO A 266 10.11 2.47 -9.67
CA PRO A 266 10.03 3.05 -8.33
C PRO A 266 11.16 4.04 -8.08
N VAL A 267 10.87 5.10 -7.34
CA VAL A 267 11.87 6.09 -6.90
C VAL A 267 12.67 5.58 -5.71
N ALA A 268 12.08 4.74 -4.88
CA ALA A 268 12.73 4.05 -3.76
C ALA A 268 12.08 2.69 -3.51
N THR A 269 12.79 1.76 -2.89
CA THR A 269 12.25 0.47 -2.47
C THR A 269 12.69 0.19 -1.06
N SER A 270 11.73 0.12 -0.14
CA SER A 270 11.95 -0.11 1.27
C SER A 270 11.46 -1.50 1.66
N ARG A 271 11.98 -2.06 2.75
CA ARG A 271 11.62 -3.40 3.23
C ARG A 271 10.89 -3.33 4.55
N TYR A 272 9.89 -4.21 4.72
CA TYR A 272 9.22 -4.39 6.01
C TYR A 272 10.10 -5.11 7.03
N TYR A 273 9.94 -4.70 8.28
CA TYR A 273 10.54 -5.31 9.46
C TYR A 273 9.48 -5.46 10.55
N HIS A 274 9.60 -6.53 11.33
CA HIS A 274 8.60 -6.93 12.31
C HIS A 274 9.25 -7.18 13.66
N ARG A 275 8.69 -6.59 14.71
CA ARG A 275 9.11 -6.80 16.09
C ARG A 275 8.01 -7.45 16.89
N SER A 276 8.23 -8.70 17.28
CA SER A 276 7.25 -9.48 18.06
C SER A 276 7.05 -8.93 19.48
N LEU A 277 5.83 -8.48 19.79
CA LEU A 277 5.44 -8.05 21.14
C LEU A 277 4.76 -9.19 21.92
N ASN A 278 4.02 -10.05 21.21
CA ASN A 278 3.36 -11.25 21.70
C ASN A 278 3.79 -12.50 20.90
N PRO A 279 4.99 -13.05 21.15
CA PRO A 279 5.53 -14.15 20.34
C PRO A 279 4.67 -15.40 20.36
N LYS A 280 4.00 -15.69 21.48
CA LYS A 280 3.12 -16.85 21.61
C LYS A 280 1.99 -16.81 20.60
N LYS A 281 1.22 -15.70 20.59
CA LYS A 281 0.10 -15.53 19.66
C LYS A 281 0.56 -15.52 18.21
N LEU A 282 1.64 -14.79 17.89
CA LEU A 282 2.15 -14.74 16.51
C LEU A 282 2.62 -16.10 15.98
N ILE A 283 3.12 -16.99 16.84
CA ILE A 283 3.50 -18.34 16.45
C ILE A 283 2.28 -19.24 16.32
N GLU A 284 1.32 -19.15 17.24
CA GLU A 284 0.07 -19.91 17.18
C GLU A 284 -0.75 -19.60 15.91
N THR A 285 -0.74 -18.34 15.45
CA THR A 285 -1.43 -17.91 14.24
C THR A 285 -0.63 -18.12 12.95
N GLY A 286 0.61 -18.62 13.01
CA GLY A 286 1.45 -18.83 11.83
C GLY A 286 2.10 -17.57 11.25
N PHE A 287 1.95 -16.41 11.90
CA PHE A 287 2.59 -15.16 11.47
C PHE A 287 4.12 -15.21 11.61
N SER A 288 4.61 -15.96 12.60
CA SER A 288 6.04 -16.17 12.83
C SER A 288 6.31 -17.60 13.26
N TYR A 289 7.58 -18.02 13.20
CA TYR A 289 7.97 -19.38 13.53
C TYR A 289 9.02 -19.41 14.65
N VAL A 290 9.05 -20.51 15.41
CA VAL A 290 10.13 -20.75 16.35
C VAL A 290 11.42 -20.98 15.55
N GLY A 291 12.43 -20.16 15.81
CA GLY A 291 13.73 -20.31 15.16
C GLY A 291 14.39 -21.67 15.41
N ARG A 292 15.32 -22.07 14.55
CA ARG A 292 16.10 -23.30 14.76
C ARG A 292 16.78 -23.26 16.13
N ASN A 293 16.70 -24.35 16.89
CA ASN A 293 17.26 -24.50 18.24
C ASN A 293 16.66 -23.56 19.31
N MET A 294 15.50 -22.93 19.04
CA MET A 294 14.74 -22.15 20.01
C MET A 294 13.57 -22.95 20.58
N THR A 295 13.08 -22.53 21.74
CA THR A 295 11.82 -23.00 22.32
C THR A 295 10.87 -21.81 22.48
N MET A 296 9.57 -22.05 22.58
CA MET A 296 8.59 -20.99 22.84
C MET A 296 8.99 -20.12 24.04
N ALA A 297 9.40 -20.73 25.15
CA ALA A 297 9.83 -20.00 26.35
C ALA A 297 11.08 -19.14 26.11
N ARG A 298 12.07 -19.64 25.34
CA ARG A 298 13.25 -18.86 24.96
C ARG A 298 12.87 -17.70 24.04
N THR A 299 11.95 -17.89 23.10
CA THR A 299 11.47 -16.83 22.20
C THR A 299 10.73 -15.74 22.97
N ILE A 300 9.85 -16.11 23.90
CA ILE A 300 9.16 -15.16 24.79
C ILE A 300 10.18 -14.36 25.60
N ARG A 301 11.20 -15.02 26.17
CA ARG A 301 12.26 -14.35 26.92
C ARG A 301 13.10 -13.42 26.05
N LEU A 302 13.46 -13.84 24.84
CA LEU A 302 14.25 -13.04 23.89
C LEU A 302 13.55 -11.71 23.59
N TYR A 303 12.24 -11.74 23.42
CA TYR A 303 11.47 -10.58 23.02
C TYR A 303 10.82 -9.79 24.17
N LYS A 304 11.00 -10.23 25.42
CA LYS A 304 10.49 -9.55 26.61
C LYS A 304 10.97 -8.10 26.65
N LEU A 305 10.02 -7.19 26.88
CA LEU A 305 10.26 -5.77 27.09
C LEU A 305 10.18 -5.40 28.58
N PRO A 306 10.82 -4.31 29.01
CA PRO A 306 10.60 -3.72 30.33
C PRO A 306 9.14 -3.29 30.53
N GLU A 307 8.74 -3.12 31.79
CA GLU A 307 7.39 -2.68 32.16
C GLU A 307 7.23 -1.15 32.14
N THR A 308 8.32 -0.42 32.29
CA THR A 308 8.33 1.05 32.33
C THR A 308 9.22 1.62 31.24
N THR A 309 8.80 2.77 30.71
CA THR A 309 9.58 3.55 29.75
C THR A 309 10.78 4.22 30.45
N SER A 310 11.79 4.59 29.67
CA SER A 310 13.05 5.15 30.17
C SER A 310 13.26 6.63 29.84
N THR A 311 12.61 7.16 28.81
CA THR A 311 12.68 8.56 28.40
C THR A 311 12.03 9.48 29.44
N PRO A 312 12.76 10.45 30.03
CA PRO A 312 12.20 11.37 31.00
C PRO A 312 11.11 12.27 30.40
N GLY A 313 10.07 12.54 31.18
CA GLY A 313 8.98 13.46 30.77
C GLY A 313 8.11 12.92 29.64
N LEU A 314 8.19 11.62 29.33
CA LEU A 314 7.39 10.99 28.29
C LEU A 314 5.91 10.92 28.69
N ARG A 315 5.03 11.45 27.84
CA ARG A 315 3.58 11.43 28.02
C ARG A 315 2.86 11.42 26.65
N PRO A 316 1.56 11.07 26.61
CA PRO A 316 0.76 11.25 25.40
C PRO A 316 0.80 12.71 24.91
N MET A 317 0.83 12.89 23.59
CA MET A 317 0.75 14.19 22.94
C MET A 317 -0.62 14.84 23.17
N GLN A 318 -0.62 16.15 23.41
CA GLN A 318 -1.82 16.96 23.65
C GLN A 318 -1.94 18.08 22.60
N PRO A 319 -3.13 18.69 22.44
CA PRO A 319 -3.36 19.76 21.46
C PRO A 319 -2.40 20.95 21.56
N GLU A 320 -1.89 21.25 22.76
CA GLU A 320 -0.97 22.36 23.03
C GLU A 320 0.46 22.06 22.56
N ASP A 321 0.80 20.78 22.33
CA ASP A 321 2.11 20.36 21.84
C ASP A 321 2.26 20.54 20.33
N VAL A 322 1.14 20.67 19.59
CA VAL A 322 1.10 20.71 18.12
C VAL A 322 2.11 21.71 17.52
N PRO A 323 2.21 22.97 17.98
CA PRO A 323 3.18 23.91 17.42
C PRO A 323 4.63 23.45 17.61
N GLN A 324 4.98 22.93 18.80
CA GLN A 324 6.33 22.47 19.10
C GLN A 324 6.69 21.19 18.33
N VAL A 325 5.75 20.25 18.22
CA VAL A 325 5.92 19.03 17.43
C VAL A 325 6.07 19.36 15.95
N THR A 326 5.31 20.33 15.43
CA THR A 326 5.41 20.78 14.03
C THR A 326 6.81 21.31 13.71
N VAL A 327 7.37 22.16 14.58
CA VAL A 327 8.73 22.68 14.40
C VAL A 327 9.77 21.57 14.49
N LEU A 328 9.69 20.71 15.52
CA LEU A 328 10.63 19.62 15.73
C LEU A 328 10.61 18.59 14.59
N LEU A 329 9.42 18.18 14.15
CA LEU A 329 9.22 17.21 13.09
C LEU A 329 9.70 17.75 11.75
N ASN A 330 9.32 18.97 11.37
CA ASN A 330 9.79 19.57 10.12
C ASN A 330 11.31 19.77 10.11
N ALA A 331 11.92 20.11 11.26
CA ALA A 331 13.39 20.18 11.37
C ALA A 331 14.05 18.82 11.13
N TYR A 332 13.45 17.74 11.64
CA TYR A 332 13.92 16.37 11.39
C TYR A 332 13.68 15.93 9.94
N MET A 333 12.49 16.18 9.38
CA MET A 333 12.11 15.81 8.02
C MET A 333 12.99 16.46 6.95
N LYS A 334 13.57 17.64 7.21
CA LYS A 334 14.53 18.32 6.31
C LYS A 334 15.77 17.48 5.96
N LYS A 335 16.10 16.47 6.78
CA LYS A 335 17.28 15.61 6.56
C LYS A 335 17.11 14.62 5.41
N PHE A 336 15.88 14.30 5.04
CA PHE A 336 15.59 13.28 4.04
C PHE A 336 15.47 13.91 2.64
N SER A 337 15.78 13.17 1.58
CA SER A 337 15.66 13.68 0.21
C SER A 337 14.20 13.78 -0.21
N MET A 338 13.32 12.85 0.21
CA MET A 338 11.90 12.89 -0.08
C MET A 338 11.09 12.79 1.21
N ALA A 339 10.46 13.88 1.64
CA ALA A 339 9.71 13.90 2.90
C ALA A 339 8.59 14.96 2.89
N PRO A 340 7.51 14.73 3.64
CA PRO A 340 6.45 15.73 3.78
C PRO A 340 6.95 16.98 4.50
N TYR A 341 6.26 18.09 4.24
CA TYR A 341 6.35 19.30 5.04
C TYR A 341 4.99 19.55 5.68
N PHE A 342 4.93 19.50 7.00
CA PHE A 342 3.66 19.56 7.72
C PHE A 342 3.33 20.98 8.19
N THR A 343 2.09 21.37 7.96
CA THR A 343 1.42 22.47 8.66
C THR A 343 0.97 22.03 10.05
N GLU A 344 0.62 22.98 10.92
CA GLU A 344 0.07 22.65 12.24
C GLU A 344 -1.26 21.90 12.14
N ASP A 345 -2.11 22.19 11.14
CA ASP A 345 -3.36 21.48 10.92
C ASP A 345 -3.12 20.02 10.51
N GLU A 346 -2.10 19.77 9.68
CA GLU A 346 -1.71 18.41 9.31
C GLU A 346 -1.11 17.67 10.50
N VAL A 347 -0.25 18.29 11.31
CA VAL A 347 0.26 17.69 12.56
C VAL A 347 -0.89 17.38 13.51
N ARG A 348 -1.86 18.30 13.65
CA ARG A 348 -3.05 18.10 14.47
C ARG A 348 -3.86 16.89 14.01
N HIS A 349 -4.13 16.79 12.71
CA HIS A 349 -4.92 15.71 12.14
C HIS A 349 -4.21 14.36 12.18
N TRP A 350 -2.94 14.32 11.75
CA TRP A 350 -2.20 13.08 11.61
C TRP A 350 -1.64 12.55 12.92
N LEU A 351 -1.29 13.42 13.87
CA LEU A 351 -0.44 13.06 15.00
C LEU A 351 -1.07 13.28 16.37
N LEU A 352 -2.21 13.99 16.51
CA LEU A 352 -2.91 13.92 17.79
C LEU A 352 -3.49 12.52 18.01
N PRO A 353 -3.37 11.96 19.23
CA PRO A 353 -3.88 10.63 19.52
C PRO A 353 -5.38 10.51 19.18
N VAL A 354 -5.70 9.56 18.33
CA VAL A 354 -7.09 9.16 18.03
C VAL A 354 -7.26 7.77 18.61
N PRO A 355 -8.22 7.54 19.53
CA PRO A 355 -8.42 6.25 20.17
C PRO A 355 -8.45 5.12 19.15
N THR A 356 -7.66 4.07 19.39
CA THR A 356 -7.54 2.87 18.54
C THR A 356 -6.95 3.07 17.14
N VAL A 357 -6.65 4.30 16.71
CA VAL A 357 -6.16 4.60 15.35
C VAL A 357 -4.70 5.02 15.36
N VAL A 358 -4.36 6.14 16.02
CA VAL A 358 -2.99 6.66 16.08
C VAL A 358 -2.61 7.00 17.51
N PHE A 359 -1.39 6.63 17.89
CA PHE A 359 -0.84 6.76 19.23
C PHE A 359 0.41 7.62 19.11
N SER A 360 0.44 8.73 19.83
CA SER A 360 1.51 9.71 19.75
C SER A 360 1.95 10.18 21.13
N TYR A 361 3.26 10.29 21.31
CA TYR A 361 3.88 10.63 22.57
C TYR A 361 4.95 11.68 22.37
N VAL A 362 5.07 12.56 23.36
CA VAL A 362 6.12 13.58 23.45
C VAL A 362 6.92 13.38 24.73
N ALA A 363 8.22 13.69 24.68
CA ALA A 363 9.03 13.84 25.87
C ALA A 363 9.28 15.31 26.15
N LEU A 364 9.06 15.74 27.39
CA LEU A 364 9.40 17.09 27.83
C LEU A 364 10.81 17.12 28.40
N ASN A 365 11.60 18.11 27.98
CA ASN A 365 12.87 18.40 28.62
C ASN A 365 12.61 18.80 30.08
N PRO A 366 13.19 18.10 31.09
CA PRO A 366 12.88 18.35 32.50
C PRO A 366 13.17 19.78 32.96
N LYS A 367 14.16 20.45 32.33
CA LYS A 367 14.59 21.80 32.70
C LYS A 367 13.75 22.89 32.04
N THR A 368 13.42 22.72 30.77
CA THR A 368 12.75 23.78 29.99
C THR A 368 11.24 23.56 29.86
N GLN A 369 10.74 22.36 30.20
CA GLN A 369 9.36 21.93 29.99
C GLN A 369 8.88 22.05 28.52
N LYS A 370 9.81 22.13 27.57
CA LYS A 370 9.55 22.13 26.13
C LYS A 370 9.67 20.72 25.56
N VAL A 371 8.93 20.45 24.48
CA VAL A 371 9.00 19.18 23.76
C VAL A 371 10.43 19.00 23.22
N SER A 372 11.08 17.90 23.61
CA SER A 372 12.41 17.53 23.12
C SER A 372 12.36 16.40 22.10
N ASP A 373 11.42 15.47 22.28
CA ASP A 373 11.31 14.26 21.48
C ASP A 373 9.85 13.96 21.16
N PHE A 374 9.61 13.30 20.04
CA PHE A 374 8.31 12.89 19.57
C PHE A 374 8.39 11.53 18.88
N PHE A 375 7.38 10.67 19.05
CA PHE A 375 7.15 9.52 18.20
C PHE A 375 5.66 9.16 18.13
N SER A 376 5.29 8.45 17.07
CA SER A 376 3.94 7.97 16.82
C SER A 376 3.94 6.61 16.13
N PHE A 377 2.84 5.88 16.31
CA PHE A 377 2.53 4.66 15.59
C PHE A 377 1.02 4.56 15.40
N TYR A 378 0.58 3.92 14.32
CA TYR A 378 -0.84 3.68 14.05
C TYR A 378 -1.19 2.19 14.18
N SER A 379 -2.46 1.93 14.46
CA SER A 379 -3.05 0.59 14.52
C SER A 379 -3.53 0.18 13.14
N LEU A 380 -3.11 -0.99 12.67
CA LEU A 380 -3.70 -1.64 11.52
C LEU A 380 -3.77 -3.14 11.81
N PRO A 381 -4.88 -3.62 12.41
CA PRO A 381 -5.02 -5.03 12.70
C PRO A 381 -5.17 -5.85 11.42
N SER A 382 -4.82 -7.13 11.52
CA SER A 382 -5.08 -8.12 10.47
C SER A 382 -6.04 -9.19 10.98
N SER A 383 -7.07 -9.50 10.20
CA SER A 383 -7.93 -10.66 10.43
C SER A 383 -7.16 -11.95 10.18
N VAL A 384 -7.31 -12.93 11.08
CA VAL A 384 -6.73 -14.28 10.97
C VAL A 384 -7.78 -15.23 10.42
N ILE A 385 -7.53 -15.79 9.25
CA ILE A 385 -8.54 -16.59 8.55
C ILE A 385 -8.56 -18.02 9.09
N GLY A 386 -9.72 -18.46 9.58
CA GLY A 386 -9.97 -19.88 9.90
C GLY A 386 -9.30 -20.39 11.17
N HIS A 387 -8.73 -19.52 12.01
CA HIS A 387 -8.11 -19.92 13.27
C HIS A 387 -9.15 -20.03 14.41
N PRO A 388 -9.15 -21.09 15.24
CA PRO A 388 -10.25 -21.37 16.18
C PRO A 388 -10.33 -20.44 17.39
N VAL A 389 -9.21 -19.80 17.77
CA VAL A 389 -9.10 -18.97 18.98
C VAL A 389 -8.86 -17.49 18.64
N HIS A 390 -7.77 -17.21 17.95
CA HIS A 390 -7.39 -15.85 17.54
C HIS A 390 -8.10 -15.42 16.26
N GLN A 391 -8.92 -14.37 16.34
CA GLN A 391 -9.59 -13.77 15.18
C GLN A 391 -8.77 -12.64 14.53
N HIS A 392 -7.92 -11.96 15.31
CA HIS A 392 -7.13 -10.82 14.85
C HIS A 392 -5.70 -10.85 15.39
N ILE A 393 -4.75 -10.33 14.61
CA ILE A 393 -3.43 -9.90 15.07
C ILE A 393 -3.46 -8.37 15.15
N ASN A 394 -3.23 -7.82 16.34
CA ASN A 394 -3.14 -6.38 16.51
C ASN A 394 -1.74 -5.94 16.11
N ALA A 395 -1.60 -5.26 14.97
CA ALA A 395 -0.32 -4.75 14.51
C ALA A 395 -0.23 -3.22 14.66
N ALA A 396 0.84 -2.76 15.29
CA ALA A 396 1.23 -1.36 15.30
C ALA A 396 2.21 -1.10 14.15
N TYR A 397 2.12 0.05 13.50
CA TYR A 397 3.05 0.47 12.45
C TYR A 397 3.72 1.77 12.87
N LEU A 398 5.05 1.79 12.91
CA LEU A 398 5.82 3.00 13.16
C LEU A 398 5.44 4.07 12.13
N PHE A 399 5.04 5.23 12.62
CA PHE A 399 4.62 6.34 11.77
C PHE A 399 5.71 7.41 11.71
N TYR A 400 5.50 8.57 12.31
CA TYR A 400 6.51 9.63 12.38
C TYR A 400 7.16 9.70 13.77
N TYR A 401 8.44 10.04 13.79
CA TYR A 401 9.17 10.35 15.01
C TYR A 401 10.19 11.46 14.75
N ALA A 402 10.51 12.22 15.79
CA ALA A 402 11.48 13.31 15.75
C ALA A 402 12.23 13.36 17.08
N PRO A 403 13.43 12.76 17.15
CA PRO A 403 14.26 12.78 18.34
C PRO A 403 14.99 14.13 18.49
N LYS A 404 15.34 14.49 19.71
CA LYS A 404 16.10 15.71 20.03
C LYS A 404 17.41 15.78 19.24
N ASN A 405 17.92 17.01 19.07
CA ASN A 405 19.16 17.29 18.32
C ASN A 405 19.14 16.67 16.90
N GLY A 406 17.96 16.60 16.28
CA GLY A 406 17.78 16.02 14.95
C GLY A 406 18.15 14.54 14.86
N GLY A 407 18.21 13.82 15.97
CA GLY A 407 18.52 12.39 15.96
C GLY A 407 19.91 12.08 15.48
N GLU A 408 20.93 12.76 16.00
CA GLU A 408 22.33 12.38 15.74
C GLU A 408 22.77 11.24 16.64
N ASP A 409 22.34 11.23 17.90
CA ASP A 409 22.63 10.18 18.87
C ASP A 409 21.79 8.91 18.61
N ALA A 410 22.45 7.87 18.09
CA ALA A 410 21.83 6.58 17.80
C ALA A 410 21.31 5.86 19.04
N LYS A 411 21.99 5.98 20.19
CA LYS A 411 21.57 5.34 21.44
C LYS A 411 20.30 6.00 21.98
N HIS A 412 20.22 7.32 21.89
CA HIS A 412 19.02 8.05 22.28
C HIS A 412 17.84 7.70 21.37
N ARG A 413 18.03 7.63 20.04
CA ARG A 413 16.98 7.16 19.12
C ARG A 413 16.50 5.74 19.44
N GLN A 414 17.43 4.82 19.72
CA GLN A 414 17.09 3.47 20.14
C GLN A 414 16.29 3.43 21.44
N ALA A 415 16.67 4.22 22.45
CA ALA A 415 15.93 4.30 23.70
C ALA A 415 14.50 4.82 23.49
N LEU A 416 14.34 5.87 22.68
CA LEU A 416 13.03 6.43 22.33
C LEU A 416 12.13 5.40 21.63
N LEU A 417 12.66 4.69 20.63
CA LEU A 417 11.91 3.68 19.88
C LEU A 417 11.66 2.41 20.70
N LYS A 418 12.54 2.09 21.66
CA LYS A 418 12.27 1.04 22.66
C LYS A 418 11.09 1.41 23.55
N ASP A 419 10.95 2.66 23.95
CA ASP A 419 9.79 3.13 24.71
C ASP A 419 8.50 3.05 23.88
N ALA A 420 8.56 3.30 22.57
CA ALA A 420 7.43 3.07 21.66
C ALA A 420 6.99 1.59 21.67
N LEU A 421 7.93 0.64 21.63
CA LEU A 421 7.61 -0.79 21.74
C LEU A 421 6.96 -1.15 23.09
N ILE A 422 7.43 -0.56 24.18
CA ILE A 422 6.88 -0.77 25.53
C ILE A 422 5.43 -0.27 25.58
N LEU A 423 5.16 0.92 25.03
CA LEU A 423 3.82 1.51 25.00
C LEU A 423 2.90 0.73 24.08
N ALA A 424 3.34 0.33 22.88
CA ALA A 424 2.54 -0.53 22.01
C ALA A 424 2.18 -1.87 22.70
N ARG A 425 3.12 -2.47 23.45
CA ARG A 425 2.80 -3.67 24.23
C ARG A 425 1.73 -3.42 25.30
N LYS A 426 1.75 -2.25 25.96
CA LYS A 426 0.73 -1.87 26.95
C LYS A 426 -0.65 -1.64 26.32
N GLU A 427 -0.68 -1.18 25.07
CA GLU A 427 -1.89 -1.05 24.26
C GLU A 427 -2.33 -2.39 23.61
N ASN A 428 -1.78 -3.52 24.06
CA ASN A 428 -2.13 -4.88 23.61
C ASN A 428 -1.87 -5.14 22.11
N PHE A 429 -0.85 -4.51 21.52
CA PHE A 429 -0.34 -4.89 20.22
C PHE A 429 0.47 -6.19 20.29
N ASP A 430 0.32 -7.03 19.27
CA ASP A 430 0.97 -8.33 19.13
C ASP A 430 2.31 -8.23 18.37
N VAL A 431 2.38 -7.30 17.42
CA VAL A 431 3.56 -7.05 16.58
C VAL A 431 3.70 -5.55 16.32
N PHE A 432 4.95 -5.09 16.21
CA PHE A 432 5.28 -3.73 15.82
C PHE A 432 6.05 -3.75 14.50
N ASN A 433 5.49 -3.13 13.48
CA ASN A 433 5.98 -3.12 12.12
C ASN A 433 6.65 -1.78 11.82
N CYS A 434 7.70 -1.81 11.00
CA CYS A 434 8.24 -0.61 10.40
C CYS A 434 8.86 -0.94 9.04
N LEU A 435 9.15 0.11 8.27
CA LEU A 435 9.96 0.03 7.07
C LEU A 435 11.40 0.45 7.38
N ASP A 436 12.38 0.13 6.54
CA ASP A 436 13.76 0.64 6.65
C ASP A 436 13.94 2.09 6.15
N LEU A 437 12.90 2.91 6.30
CA LEU A 437 12.89 4.34 5.98
C LEU A 437 13.70 5.16 6.98
N MET A 438 13.94 6.42 6.64
CA MET A 438 14.53 7.42 7.55
C MET A 438 15.82 6.90 8.22
N GLN A 439 15.88 6.88 9.54
CA GLN A 439 17.01 6.35 10.28
C GLN A 439 16.67 5.01 10.96
N ASN A 440 15.66 4.29 10.46
CA ASN A 440 15.14 3.09 11.12
C ASN A 440 16.19 2.00 11.23
N GLN A 441 17.03 1.84 10.19
CA GLN A 441 18.13 0.88 10.16
C GLN A 441 19.03 0.95 11.41
N SER A 442 19.18 2.12 12.03
CA SER A 442 20.04 2.31 13.21
C SER A 442 19.55 1.62 14.48
N PHE A 443 18.31 1.15 14.54
CA PHE A 443 17.75 0.48 15.72
C PHE A 443 17.19 -0.91 15.45
N LEU A 444 17.08 -1.36 14.20
CA LEU A 444 16.40 -2.62 13.88
C LEU A 444 17.01 -3.82 14.59
N ASP A 445 18.31 -4.05 14.45
CA ASP A 445 18.98 -5.23 15.01
C ASP A 445 18.99 -5.20 16.55
N GLU A 446 19.38 -4.07 17.14
CA GLU A 446 19.47 -3.89 18.59
C GLU A 446 18.11 -3.98 19.28
N LEU A 447 17.06 -3.46 18.64
CA LEU A 447 15.70 -3.62 19.11
C LEU A 447 15.07 -4.92 18.67
N LYS A 448 15.79 -5.84 17.99
CA LYS A 448 15.38 -7.20 17.61
C LYS A 448 14.23 -7.26 16.60
N PHE A 449 14.17 -6.30 15.68
CA PHE A 449 13.31 -6.38 14.51
C PHE A 449 13.81 -7.49 13.58
N GLY A 450 12.90 -8.37 13.17
CA GLY A 450 13.15 -9.37 12.14
C GLY A 450 12.87 -8.81 10.76
N ARG A 451 13.68 -9.17 9.77
CA ARG A 451 13.48 -8.81 8.38
C ARG A 451 12.23 -9.51 7.82
N GLY A 452 11.28 -8.74 7.29
CA GLY A 452 10.13 -9.23 6.55
C GLY A 452 10.48 -9.65 5.12
N ASP A 453 9.57 -10.40 4.50
CA ASP A 453 9.63 -10.82 3.10
C ASP A 453 9.16 -9.72 2.13
N GLY A 454 8.16 -8.93 2.53
CA GLY A 454 7.59 -7.84 1.76
C GLY A 454 8.51 -6.64 1.55
N ASN A 455 8.51 -6.12 0.32
CA ASN A 455 9.02 -4.78 0.02
C ASN A 455 7.83 -3.82 -0.21
N LEU A 456 8.06 -2.54 0.03
CA LEU A 456 7.19 -1.45 -0.38
C LEU A 456 7.94 -0.56 -1.36
N HIS A 457 7.40 -0.44 -2.56
CA HIS A 457 7.96 0.38 -3.63
C HIS A 457 7.28 1.74 -3.66
N TYR A 458 8.07 2.81 -3.65
CA TYR A 458 7.60 4.19 -3.70
C TYR A 458 7.60 4.70 -5.14
N TYR A 459 6.56 5.42 -5.52
CA TYR A 459 6.36 5.94 -6.86
C TYR A 459 5.92 7.40 -6.83
N LEU A 460 6.29 8.11 -7.89
CA LEU A 460 5.76 9.42 -8.21
C LEU A 460 5.12 9.39 -9.60
N TYR A 461 3.87 9.84 -9.69
CA TYR A 461 3.17 10.04 -10.95
C TYR A 461 3.48 11.44 -11.50
N ASN A 462 3.79 11.52 -12.79
CA ASN A 462 4.14 12.75 -13.50
C ASN A 462 5.31 13.53 -12.88
N TYR A 463 6.28 12.83 -12.31
CA TYR A 463 7.46 13.47 -11.73
C TYR A 463 8.69 12.55 -11.85
N ARG A 464 9.74 13.04 -12.50
CA ARG A 464 11.06 12.42 -12.53
C ARG A 464 11.75 12.66 -11.21
N CYS A 465 12.25 11.59 -10.60
CA CYS A 465 13.12 11.68 -9.44
C CYS A 465 14.28 10.70 -9.61
N GLN A 466 15.49 11.16 -9.35
CA GLN A 466 16.65 10.28 -9.21
C GLN A 466 16.38 9.24 -8.12
N GLN A 467 16.85 8.01 -8.35
CA GLN A 467 16.66 6.92 -7.40
C GLN A 467 17.18 7.29 -6.00
N LEU A 468 16.35 7.04 -5.00
CA LEU A 468 16.62 7.31 -3.60
C LEU A 468 16.86 5.99 -2.86
N LYS A 469 17.73 6.04 -1.87
CA LYS A 469 17.86 4.96 -0.89
C LYS A 469 16.73 5.05 0.15
N PRO A 470 16.36 3.94 0.82
CA PRO A 470 15.32 3.95 1.85
C PRO A 470 15.56 5.00 2.95
N GLU A 471 16.82 5.18 3.38
CA GLU A 471 17.19 6.14 4.41
C GLU A 471 17.01 7.61 3.99
N GLU A 472 16.85 7.87 2.69
CA GLU A 472 16.58 9.20 2.14
C GLU A 472 15.07 9.49 2.02
N VAL A 473 14.21 8.53 2.35
CA VAL A 473 12.75 8.67 2.30
C VAL A 473 12.20 8.87 3.70
N GLY A 474 11.54 10.00 3.91
CA GLY A 474 10.78 10.35 5.12
C GLY A 474 9.26 10.35 4.91
N LEU A 475 8.76 9.95 3.74
CA LEU A 475 7.33 9.75 3.52
C LEU A 475 6.89 8.38 4.04
N VAL A 476 5.88 8.33 4.92
CA VAL A 476 5.27 7.09 5.40
C VAL A 476 3.84 7.06 4.90
N LEU A 477 3.51 6.09 4.05
CA LEU A 477 2.15 5.89 3.54
C LEU A 477 1.40 4.84 4.39
N LEU A 478 0.08 5.03 4.50
CA LEU A 478 -0.84 4.27 5.37
C LEU A 478 -1.29 2.92 4.80
#